data_AF-A0A7S2DHV1-F1
#
_entry.id   AF-A0A7S2DHV1-F1
#
_cell.length_a   1.000
_cell.length_b   1.000
_cell.length_c   1.000
_cell.angle_alpha   90.00
_cell.angle_beta   90.00
_cell.angle_gamma   90.00
#
_symmetry.space_group_name_H-M   'P 1'
#
loop_
_entity.id
_entity.type
_entity.pdbx_description
1 polymer ?
#
loop_
_entity_poly.entity_id
_entity_poly.type
_entity_poly.pdbx_seq_one_letter_code
_entity_poly.pdbx_strand_id
1 'polypeptide(L)'
;DQMSNILNADAQDLAKQENLLEVMITTLFENVFVPRYRDTSKDVRAACITALGRVICTLPSFLSDQHLKYLAWVLNDSGSPTVRYLGLTSLQQIYSSQTVKEDIDKLRNFTNRFEPR
;
A
#
# COMPACT_ATOMS: atom_id res chain seq x y z
N ASP A 1 37.75 7.54 -14.43
CA ASP A 1 36.98 8.50 -15.24
C ASP A 1 36.19 9.38 -14.26
N GLN A 2 36.38 10.70 -14.32
CA GLN A 2 35.75 11.67 -13.43
C GLN A 2 34.21 11.60 -13.50
N MET A 3 33.67 11.27 -14.68
CA MET A 3 32.23 11.10 -14.87
C MET A 3 31.68 9.93 -14.06
N SER A 4 32.38 8.79 -14.05
CA SER A 4 31.96 7.61 -13.27
C SER A 4 31.90 7.89 -11.76
N ASN A 5 32.81 8.72 -11.26
CA ASN A 5 32.83 9.10 -9.84
C ASN A 5 31.63 9.98 -9.47
N ILE A 6 31.25 10.92 -10.34
CA ILE A 6 30.06 11.79 -10.15
C ILE A 6 28.79 10.94 -10.15
N LEU A 7 28.62 10.08 -11.17
CA LEU A 7 27.45 9.20 -11.26
C LEU A 7 27.30 8.28 -10.04
N ASN A 8 28.42 7.77 -9.51
CA ASN A 8 28.39 6.92 -8.33
C ASN A 8 28.02 7.70 -7.05
N ALA A 9 28.47 8.96 -6.93
CA ALA A 9 28.08 9.83 -5.82
C ALA A 9 26.58 10.17 -5.88
N ASP A 10 26.08 10.55 -7.06
CA ASP A 10 24.66 10.84 -7.27
C ASP A 10 23.77 9.62 -6.96
N ALA A 11 24.19 8.43 -7.40
CA ALA A 11 23.47 7.18 -7.09
C ALA A 11 23.43 6.89 -5.58
N GLN A 12 24.52 7.14 -4.85
CA GLN A 12 24.56 6.98 -3.40
C GLN A 12 23.64 7.98 -2.68
N ASP A 13 23.58 9.21 -3.15
CA ASP A 13 22.73 10.23 -2.54
C ASP A 13 21.24 9.96 -2.81
N LEU A 14 20.88 9.52 -4.02
CA LEU A 14 19.54 9.04 -4.33
C LEU A 14 19.13 7.84 -3.44
N ALA A 15 20.02 6.87 -3.25
CA ALA A 15 19.75 5.73 -2.38
C ALA A 15 19.52 6.13 -0.91
N LYS A 16 20.23 7.13 -0.40
CA LYS A 16 19.99 7.67 0.95
C LYS A 16 18.63 8.36 1.05
N GLN A 17 18.24 9.12 0.02
CA GLN A 17 16.94 9.79 -0.03
C GLN A 17 15.80 8.78 -0.09
N GLU A 18 15.94 7.73 -0.90
CA GLU A 18 14.98 6.63 -0.97
C GLU A 18 14.80 5.94 0.39
N ASN A 19 15.91 5.61 1.07
CA ASN A 19 15.87 5.00 2.40
C ASN A 19 15.16 5.91 3.42
N LEU A 20 15.44 7.22 3.41
CA LEU A 20 14.78 8.17 4.29
C LEU A 20 13.26 8.18 4.06
N LEU A 21 12.82 8.18 2.79
CA LEU A 21 11.39 8.13 2.45
C LEU A 21 10.76 6.82 2.94
N GLU A 22 11.42 5.69 2.78
CA GLU A 22 10.94 4.39 3.25
C GLU A 22 10.77 4.38 4.78
N VAL A 23 11.74 4.93 5.53
CA VAL A 23 11.65 5.08 6.99
C VAL A 23 10.47 5.98 7.38
N MET A 24 10.27 7.11 6.69
CA MET A 24 9.15 8.02 6.97
C MET A 24 7.80 7.35 6.70
N ILE A 25 7.66 6.65 5.58
CA ILE A 25 6.41 5.95 5.21
C ILE A 25 6.12 4.83 6.20
N THR A 26 7.14 4.04 6.57
CA THR A 26 7.00 2.96 7.57
C THR A 26 6.60 3.54 8.92
N THR A 27 7.22 4.63 9.35
CA THR A 27 6.87 5.32 10.61
C THR A 27 5.43 5.81 10.60
N LEU A 28 4.95 6.42 9.50
CA LEU A 28 3.56 6.84 9.36
C LEU A 28 2.60 5.64 9.34
N PHE A 29 2.99 4.55 8.69
CA PHE A 29 2.18 3.34 8.63
C PHE A 29 1.98 2.76 10.05
N GLU A 30 3.05 2.59 10.80
CA GLU A 30 3.03 2.00 12.14
C GLU A 30 2.34 2.90 13.17
N ASN A 31 2.62 4.20 13.15
CA ASN A 31 2.17 5.11 14.21
C ASN A 31 0.85 5.82 13.90
N VAL A 32 0.44 5.88 12.62
CA VAL A 32 -0.80 6.56 12.20
C VAL A 32 -1.78 5.61 11.55
N PHE A 33 -1.37 4.85 10.52
CA PHE A 33 -2.31 4.01 9.78
C PHE A 33 -2.83 2.84 10.63
N VAL A 34 -1.92 2.05 11.25
CA VAL A 34 -2.30 0.85 12.01
C VAL A 34 -3.27 1.17 13.17
N PRO A 35 -3.11 2.27 13.93
CA PRO A 35 -4.09 2.64 14.94
C PRO A 35 -5.41 3.20 14.38
N ARG A 36 -5.43 3.74 13.16
CA ARG A 36 -6.56 4.54 12.64
C ARG A 36 -7.40 3.89 11.54
N TYR A 37 -6.95 2.81 10.90
CA TYR A 37 -7.76 2.17 9.85
C TYR A 37 -9.10 1.60 10.36
N ARG A 38 -9.25 1.40 11.69
CA ARG A 38 -10.50 1.01 12.39
C ARG A 38 -11.05 2.09 13.32
N ASP A 39 -10.76 3.35 13.03
CA ASP A 39 -11.26 4.48 13.82
C ASP A 39 -12.80 4.49 13.89
N THR A 40 -13.36 5.03 14.97
CA THR A 40 -14.82 5.21 15.12
C THR A 40 -15.38 6.10 14.00
N SER A 41 -14.62 7.11 13.57
CA SER A 41 -15.00 7.96 12.44
C SER A 41 -14.84 7.23 11.10
N LYS A 42 -15.96 7.11 10.37
CA LYS A 42 -15.96 6.52 9.02
C LYS A 42 -15.08 7.27 8.02
N ASP A 43 -14.94 8.58 8.19
CA ASP A 43 -14.17 9.42 7.26
C ASP A 43 -12.66 9.21 7.46
N VAL A 44 -12.23 8.98 8.72
CA VAL A 44 -10.86 8.58 9.03
C VAL A 44 -10.54 7.21 8.44
N ARG A 45 -11.44 6.22 8.61
CA ARG A 45 -11.27 4.89 8.00
C ARG A 45 -11.17 4.97 6.47
N ALA A 46 -12.05 5.74 5.83
CA ALA A 46 -12.04 5.99 4.39
C ALA A 46 -10.71 6.59 3.92
N ALA A 47 -10.19 7.59 4.65
CA ALA A 47 -8.91 8.22 4.35
C ALA A 47 -7.74 7.24 4.46
N CYS A 48 -7.69 6.44 5.54
CA CYS A 48 -6.67 5.42 5.73
C CYS A 48 -6.65 4.41 4.57
N ILE A 49 -7.80 3.83 4.22
CA ILE A 49 -7.90 2.80 3.17
C ILE A 49 -7.50 3.35 1.80
N THR A 50 -7.98 4.55 1.47
CA THR A 50 -7.61 5.21 0.21
C THR A 50 -6.11 5.49 0.15
N ALA A 51 -5.51 5.94 1.26
CA ALA A 51 -4.07 6.18 1.34
C ALA A 51 -3.28 4.88 1.17
N LEU A 52 -3.68 3.79 1.82
CA LEU A 52 -3.03 2.49 1.66
C LEU A 52 -3.08 1.99 0.21
N GLY A 53 -4.24 2.10 -0.46
CA GLY A 53 -4.37 1.74 -1.87
C GLY A 53 -3.35 2.46 -2.75
N ARG A 54 -3.21 3.78 -2.55
CA ARG A 54 -2.22 4.60 -3.28
C ARG A 54 -0.78 4.20 -2.98
N VAL A 55 -0.46 3.94 -1.71
CA VAL A 55 0.89 3.51 -1.31
C VAL A 55 1.24 2.18 -1.96
N ILE A 56 0.34 1.20 -2.00
CA ILE A 56 0.58 -0.09 -2.66
C ILE A 56 0.79 0.07 -4.17
N CYS A 57 0.04 0.96 -4.83
CA CYS A 57 0.24 1.23 -6.27
C CYS A 57 1.56 1.96 -6.56
N THR A 58 2.07 2.74 -5.59
CA THR A 58 3.26 3.59 -5.78
C THR A 58 4.54 2.85 -5.37
N LEU A 59 4.46 2.01 -4.35
CA LEU A 59 5.59 1.30 -3.75
C LEU A 59 5.37 -0.21 -3.87
N PRO A 60 6.02 -0.90 -4.81
CA PRO A 60 5.89 -2.34 -4.98
C PRO A 60 6.23 -3.15 -3.71
N SER A 61 7.10 -2.63 -2.84
CA SER A 61 7.43 -3.25 -1.53
C SER A 61 6.22 -3.36 -0.60
N PHE A 62 5.21 -2.49 -0.77
CA PHE A 62 3.96 -2.55 -0.01
C PHE A 62 2.99 -3.60 -0.55
N LEU A 63 3.18 -4.13 -1.76
CA LEU A 63 2.36 -5.23 -2.26
C LEU A 63 2.76 -6.55 -1.59
N SER A 64 2.18 -6.78 -0.42
CA SER A 64 2.38 -7.98 0.39
C SER A 64 1.14 -8.33 1.20
N ASP A 65 1.02 -9.58 1.65
CA ASP A 65 -0.06 -10.05 2.51
C ASP A 65 -0.21 -9.22 3.79
N GLN A 66 0.92 -8.70 4.32
CA GLN A 66 0.94 -7.89 5.53
C GLN A 66 0.18 -6.57 5.36
N HIS A 67 0.15 -6.00 4.15
CA HIS A 67 -0.56 -4.76 3.84
C HIS A 67 -1.93 -5.03 3.21
N LEU A 68 -2.05 -5.98 2.28
CA LEU A 68 -3.31 -6.29 1.60
C LEU A 68 -4.42 -6.73 2.57
N LYS A 69 -4.08 -7.35 3.70
CA LYS A 69 -5.06 -7.76 4.73
C LYS A 69 -5.95 -6.61 5.20
N TYR A 70 -5.44 -5.37 5.23
CA TYR A 70 -6.22 -4.20 5.67
C TYR A 70 -7.31 -3.84 4.67
N LEU A 71 -7.04 -3.96 3.37
CA LEU A 71 -8.05 -3.81 2.32
C LEU A 71 -9.09 -4.93 2.40
N ALA A 72 -8.68 -6.18 2.59
CA ALA A 72 -9.62 -7.29 2.77
C ALA A 72 -10.53 -7.10 4.00
N TRP A 73 -9.97 -6.68 5.14
CA TRP A 73 -10.75 -6.49 6.35
C TRP A 73 -11.80 -5.38 6.20
N VAL A 74 -11.51 -4.35 5.40
CA VAL A 74 -12.44 -3.25 5.23
C VAL A 74 -13.58 -3.55 4.26
N LEU A 75 -13.47 -4.61 3.46
CA LEU A 75 -14.59 -5.10 2.65
C LEU A 75 -15.78 -5.52 3.52
N ASN A 76 -15.55 -5.85 4.80
CA ASN A 76 -16.60 -6.16 5.78
C ASN A 76 -16.83 -5.02 6.79
N ASP A 77 -16.55 -3.76 6.43
CA ASP A 77 -16.85 -2.62 7.31
C ASP A 77 -18.35 -2.54 7.58
N SER A 78 -18.74 -2.73 8.85
CA SER A 78 -20.14 -2.74 9.28
C SER A 78 -20.75 -1.34 9.37
N GLY A 79 -19.93 -0.31 9.52
CA GLY A 79 -20.37 1.05 9.83
C GLY A 79 -20.57 1.95 8.61
N SER A 80 -20.08 1.59 7.44
CA SER A 80 -20.17 2.47 6.26
C SER A 80 -20.02 1.74 4.90
N PRO A 81 -21.05 1.76 4.04
CA PRO A 81 -20.93 1.33 2.64
C PRO A 81 -19.84 2.06 1.86
N THR A 82 -19.58 3.34 2.18
CA THR A 82 -18.55 4.16 1.53
C THR A 82 -17.15 3.60 1.78
N VAL A 83 -16.87 3.13 3.00
CA VAL A 83 -15.54 2.58 3.32
C VAL A 83 -15.33 1.26 2.57
N ARG A 84 -16.36 0.41 2.47
CA ARG A 84 -16.32 -0.81 1.65
C ARG A 84 -16.09 -0.50 0.18
N TYR A 85 -16.82 0.47 -0.37
CA TYR A 85 -16.65 0.93 -1.75
C TYR A 85 -15.21 1.38 -2.01
N LEU A 86 -14.63 2.19 -1.13
CA LEU A 86 -13.24 2.64 -1.27
C LEU A 86 -12.22 1.50 -1.16
N GLY A 87 -12.50 0.48 -0.34
CA GLY A 87 -11.73 -0.76 -0.31
C GLY A 87 -11.71 -1.47 -1.67
N LEU A 88 -12.89 -1.64 -2.29
CA LEU A 88 -13.02 -2.22 -3.62
C LEU A 88 -12.35 -1.38 -4.71
N THR A 89 -12.53 -0.05 -4.69
CA THR A 89 -11.88 0.85 -5.64
C THR A 89 -10.36 0.79 -5.52
N SER A 90 -9.84 0.73 -4.30
CA SER A 90 -8.39 0.59 -4.05
C SER A 90 -7.87 -0.75 -4.60
N LEU A 91 -8.58 -1.85 -4.35
CA LEU A 91 -8.22 -3.14 -4.93
C LEU A 91 -8.25 -3.08 -6.47
N GLN A 92 -9.31 -2.57 -7.07
CA GLN A 92 -9.42 -2.44 -8.52
C GLN A 92 -8.22 -1.69 -9.14
N GLN A 93 -7.79 -0.60 -8.51
CA GLN A 93 -6.61 0.15 -8.94
C GLN A 93 -5.33 -0.69 -8.84
N ILE A 94 -5.13 -1.40 -7.73
CA ILE A 94 -3.97 -2.28 -7.53
C ILE A 94 -3.95 -3.39 -8.59
N TYR A 95 -5.06 -4.09 -8.83
CA TYR A 95 -5.12 -5.15 -9.85
C TYR A 95 -4.84 -4.61 -11.26
N SER A 96 -5.28 -3.38 -11.56
CA SER A 96 -5.08 -2.77 -12.87
C SER A 96 -3.65 -2.27 -13.08
N SER A 97 -2.89 -2.00 -12.00
CA SER A 97 -1.54 -1.44 -12.08
C SER A 97 -0.44 -2.50 -12.17
N GLN A 98 -0.71 -3.77 -11.85
CA GLN A 98 0.33 -4.81 -11.83
C GLN A 98 0.54 -5.42 -13.22
N THR A 99 1.78 -5.37 -13.70
CA THR A 99 2.23 -6.03 -14.93
C THR A 99 3.26 -7.14 -14.67
N VAL A 100 3.87 -7.14 -13.48
CA VAL A 100 4.91 -8.08 -13.08
C VAL A 100 4.25 -9.38 -12.61
N LYS A 101 4.72 -10.52 -13.14
CA LYS A 101 4.14 -11.85 -12.85
C LYS A 101 4.11 -12.16 -11.35
N GLU A 102 5.18 -11.85 -10.63
CA GLU A 102 5.30 -12.09 -9.19
C GLU A 102 4.23 -11.33 -8.39
N ASP A 103 3.97 -10.08 -8.76
CA ASP A 103 2.95 -9.24 -8.14
C ASP A 103 1.53 -9.71 -8.48
N ILE A 104 1.31 -10.18 -9.71
CA ILE A 104 0.06 -10.84 -10.11
C ILE A 104 -0.16 -12.12 -9.31
N ASP A 105 0.88 -12.91 -9.06
CA ASP A 105 0.80 -14.14 -8.26
C ASP A 105 0.45 -13.84 -6.80
N LYS A 106 1.01 -12.77 -6.20
CA LYS A 106 0.60 -12.28 -4.86
C LYS A 106 -0.88 -11.90 -4.84
N LEU A 107 -1.36 -11.17 -5.85
CA LEU A 107 -2.77 -10.79 -5.96
C LEU A 107 -3.69 -12.00 -6.15
N ARG A 108 -3.26 -13.01 -6.92
CA ARG A 108 -4.01 -14.27 -7.06
C ARG A 108 -4.15 -14.98 -5.71
N ASN A 109 -3.07 -15.05 -4.93
CA ASN A 109 -3.11 -15.65 -3.60
C ASN A 109 -4.06 -14.88 -2.66
N PHE A 110 -4.03 -13.55 -2.72
CA PHE A 110 -4.98 -12.70 -2.02
C PHE A 110 -6.42 -12.99 -2.46
N THR A 111 -6.72 -13.02 -3.76
CA THR A 111 -8.07 -13.35 -4.27
C THR A 111 -8.54 -14.69 -3.74
N ASN A 112 -7.75 -15.76 -3.91
CA ASN A 112 -8.14 -17.12 -3.50
C ASN A 112 -8.46 -17.19 -2.00
N ARG A 113 -7.79 -16.39 -1.18
CA ARG A 113 -8.01 -16.34 0.27
C ARG A 113 -9.27 -15.57 0.66
N PHE A 114 -9.64 -14.55 -0.10
CA PHE A 114 -10.70 -13.61 0.27
C PHE A 114 -11.95 -13.67 -0.60
N GLU A 115 -11.94 -14.43 -1.70
CA GLU A 115 -13.09 -14.67 -2.59
C GLU A 115 -14.38 -15.12 -1.88
N PRO A 116 -14.35 -15.96 -0.83
CA PRO A 116 -15.60 -16.37 -0.16
C PRO A 116 -16.29 -15.27 0.67
N ARG A 117 -15.68 -14.09 0.83
CA ARG A 117 -16.22 -12.97 1.61
C ARG A 117 -16.93 -11.96 0.73
#